data_AF-A0AA36JE73-F1
#
_entry.id   AF-A0AA36JE73-F1
#
_cell.length_a   1.000
_cell.length_b   1.000
_cell.length_c   1.000
_cell.angle_alpha   90.00
_cell.angle_beta   90.00
_cell.angle_gamma   90.00
#
_symmetry.space_group_name_H-M   'P 1'
#
loop_
_entity.id
_entity.type
_entity.pdbx_description
1 polymer ?
#
loop_
_entity_poly.entity_id
_entity_poly.type
_entity_poly.pdbx_seq_one_letter_code
_entity_poly.pdbx_strand_id
1 'polypeptide(L)'
;MGAGVLARLLRAALQHLPVPERHGDPAPGPRPAIRAAGAHHRVPGARSGEVVAPLEMPPWPPFWANCRAPKLFPVLLTGEKRKEPAMVVDLPSGMGGGPELDLLELRLLNLQGVADLTVAAESGYNFRGDRKPRLLRRNLQRFQGIASLLYLDLDNCTHFAKRVQLVRSKRNQAQNLWDIQDAQRACLWKTLRNLSLPDSALVVFTDLDEIPSRETIQTLTKHCEIRSDRKQVFQIQQHTLTRSLRQASLTGPSCMQSPWLQGVVTTFRWAQGHNVSLRMRAKADLMGGATHFSHFGTAAAIFWKGLSHGEGGSLSLPLERYNFCDLAGSPSQVSGLVARLRDDPVSILRWWMRTAAGPCPRTSRWTS
;
A
#
# COMPACT_ATOMS: atom_id res chain seq x y z
N MET A 1 15.60 -20.43 6.85
CA MET A 1 15.47 -20.78 5.42
C MET A 1 16.65 -20.18 4.66
N GLY A 2 17.46 -20.99 3.97
CA GLY A 2 18.57 -20.48 3.15
C GLY A 2 18.06 -19.81 1.86
N ALA A 3 18.78 -18.81 1.36
CA ALA A 3 18.45 -18.07 0.13
C ALA A 3 18.10 -18.96 -1.08
N GLY A 4 18.64 -20.18 -1.13
CA GLY A 4 18.35 -21.16 -2.18
C GLY A 4 16.91 -21.68 -2.24
N VAL A 5 16.17 -21.68 -1.12
CA VAL A 5 14.78 -22.17 -1.10
C VAL A 5 13.86 -21.14 -1.76
N LEU A 6 13.99 -19.86 -1.40
CA LEU A 6 13.21 -18.77 -2.00
C LEU A 6 13.46 -18.64 -3.50
N ALA A 7 14.73 -18.76 -3.93
CA ALA A 7 15.08 -18.72 -5.34
C ALA A 7 14.45 -19.87 -6.15
N ARG A 8 14.37 -21.08 -5.60
CA ARG A 8 13.68 -22.22 -6.24
C ARG A 8 12.17 -22.01 -6.31
N LEU A 9 11.57 -21.51 -5.23
CA LEU A 9 10.13 -21.19 -5.18
C LEU A 9 9.74 -20.12 -6.20
N LEU A 10 10.52 -19.04 -6.29
CA LEU A 10 10.30 -17.98 -7.28
C LEU A 10 10.51 -18.50 -8.70
N ARG A 11 11.54 -19.32 -8.95
CA ARG A 11 11.80 -19.87 -10.28
C ARG A 11 10.69 -20.82 -10.74
N ALA A 12 10.17 -21.68 -9.86
CA ALA A 12 9.04 -22.55 -10.16
C ALA A 12 7.74 -21.76 -10.39
N ALA A 13 7.47 -20.74 -9.57
CA ALA A 13 6.30 -19.87 -9.76
C ALA A 13 6.34 -19.10 -11.09
N LEU A 14 7.52 -18.60 -11.48
CA LEU A 14 7.72 -17.87 -12.74
C LEU A 14 7.63 -18.78 -13.97
N GLN A 15 7.98 -20.06 -13.87
CA GLN A 15 7.90 -21.03 -14.98
C GLN A 15 6.46 -21.39 -15.38
N HIS A 16 5.49 -21.21 -14.48
CA HIS A 16 4.07 -21.48 -14.73
C HIS A 16 3.25 -20.24 -15.10
N LEU A 17 3.88 -19.06 -15.15
CA LEU A 17 3.21 -17.87 -15.68
C LEU A 17 3.26 -17.95 -17.22
N PRO A 18 2.12 -17.85 -17.91
CA PRO A 18 2.12 -17.79 -19.36
C PRO A 18 2.99 -16.62 -19.81
N VAL A 19 3.88 -16.86 -20.77
CA VAL A 19 4.62 -15.79 -21.45
C VAL A 19 3.56 -14.84 -22.01
N PRO A 20 3.54 -13.56 -21.60
CA PRO A 20 2.48 -12.67 -22.06
C PRO A 20 2.60 -12.52 -23.57
N GLU A 21 1.55 -12.93 -24.30
CA GLU A 21 1.36 -12.46 -25.66
C GLU A 21 1.45 -10.94 -25.65
N ARG A 22 2.18 -10.36 -26.61
CA ARG A 22 2.24 -8.91 -26.78
C ARG A 22 0.85 -8.43 -27.22
N HIS A 23 -0.05 -8.25 -26.27
CA HIS A 23 -1.18 -7.36 -26.49
C HIS A 23 -0.59 -5.96 -26.65
N GLY A 24 -0.43 -5.54 -27.90
CA GLY A 24 0.00 -4.20 -28.24
C GLY A 24 -0.88 -3.24 -27.47
N ASP A 25 -0.26 -2.36 -26.68
CA ASP A 25 -0.92 -1.15 -26.23
C ASP A 25 -1.59 -0.53 -27.48
N PRO A 26 -2.89 -0.17 -27.43
CA PRO A 26 -3.54 0.41 -28.60
C PRO A 26 -2.69 1.59 -29.08
N ALA A 27 -2.34 1.58 -30.37
CA ALA A 27 -1.66 2.70 -31.00
C ALA A 27 -2.43 3.97 -30.60
N PRO A 28 -1.75 5.04 -30.14
CA PRO A 28 -2.42 6.25 -29.72
C PRO A 28 -3.32 6.70 -30.87
N GLY A 29 -4.63 6.66 -30.65
CA GLY A 29 -5.61 7.12 -31.63
C GLY A 29 -5.30 8.58 -32.01
N PRO A 30 -5.70 9.02 -33.22
CA PRO A 30 -5.49 10.39 -33.65
C PRO A 30 -6.06 11.33 -32.59
N ARG A 31 -5.17 12.10 -31.94
CA ARG A 31 -5.56 13.06 -30.91
C ARG A 31 -6.43 14.13 -31.59
N PRO A 32 -7.63 14.44 -31.09
CA PRO A 32 -8.29 15.67 -31.50
C PRO A 32 -7.35 16.84 -31.18
N ALA A 33 -7.17 17.73 -32.15
CA ALA A 33 -6.33 18.92 -32.03
C ALA A 33 -6.94 19.90 -31.02
N ILE A 34 -6.81 19.59 -29.74
CA ILE A 34 -7.02 20.54 -28.66
C ILE A 34 -5.76 21.41 -28.63
N ARG A 35 -5.85 22.63 -29.16
CA ARG A 35 -4.89 23.70 -28.88
C ARG A 35 -5.00 24.06 -27.40
N ALA A 36 -4.41 23.23 -26.54
CA ALA A 36 -4.14 23.60 -25.16
C ALA A 36 -2.94 24.56 -25.19
N ALA A 37 -3.16 25.81 -24.80
CA ALA A 37 -2.11 26.73 -24.37
C ALA A 37 -1.51 26.20 -23.05
N GLY A 38 -0.78 25.10 -23.13
CA GLY A 38 -0.01 24.54 -22.04
C GLY A 38 1.41 25.09 -22.10
N ALA A 39 1.62 26.27 -21.53
CA ALA A 39 2.96 26.69 -21.17
C ALA A 39 3.53 25.64 -20.21
N HIS A 40 4.45 24.82 -20.70
CA HIS A 40 5.28 23.98 -19.85
C HIS A 40 6.08 24.91 -18.94
N HIS A 41 5.59 25.14 -17.72
CA HIS A 41 6.43 25.67 -16.66
C HIS A 41 7.53 24.65 -16.40
N ARG A 42 8.68 24.86 -17.03
CA ARG A 42 9.95 24.32 -16.55
C ARG A 42 10.07 24.78 -15.09
N VAL A 43 10.07 23.84 -14.15
CA VAL A 43 10.55 24.11 -12.81
C VAL A 43 11.99 24.60 -12.98
N PRO A 44 12.32 25.86 -12.66
CA PRO A 44 13.68 26.36 -12.82
C PRO A 44 14.60 25.52 -11.94
N GLY A 45 15.50 24.75 -12.56
CA GLY A 45 16.55 23.98 -11.86
C GLY A 45 16.50 22.47 -12.01
N ALA A 46 15.39 21.85 -12.45
CA ALA A 46 15.38 20.40 -12.69
C ALA A 46 16.04 20.08 -14.04
N ARG A 47 17.34 19.75 -14.03
CA ARG A 47 18.02 19.21 -15.22
C ARG A 47 17.36 17.89 -15.58
N SER A 48 16.80 17.81 -16.78
CA SER A 48 16.28 16.56 -17.34
C SER A 48 17.45 15.56 -17.43
N GLY A 49 17.48 14.60 -16.50
CA GLY A 49 18.51 13.55 -16.46
C GLY A 49 19.25 13.38 -15.12
N GLU A 50 18.97 14.21 -14.10
CA GLU A 50 19.56 13.97 -12.79
C GLU A 50 18.86 12.78 -12.12
N VAL A 51 19.53 11.62 -12.16
CA VAL A 51 19.11 10.43 -11.42
C VAL A 51 19.24 10.77 -9.94
N VAL A 52 18.11 11.02 -9.27
CA VAL A 52 18.09 11.17 -7.82
C VAL A 52 18.64 9.87 -7.24
N ALA A 53 19.76 9.96 -6.50
CA ALA A 53 20.35 8.80 -5.85
C ALA A 53 19.29 8.08 -4.98
N PRO A 54 19.30 6.74 -4.93
CA PRO A 54 18.39 6.00 -4.08
C PRO A 54 18.44 6.51 -2.64
N LEU A 55 17.29 6.56 -1.97
CA LEU A 55 17.24 6.85 -0.55
C LEU A 55 17.94 5.73 0.21
N GLU A 56 19.15 6.00 0.71
CA GLU A 56 19.81 5.12 1.67
C GLU A 56 19.15 5.30 3.04
N MET A 57 18.47 4.24 3.49
CA MET A 57 17.95 4.20 4.86
C MET A 57 19.11 3.87 5.81
N PRO A 58 19.23 4.55 6.96
CA PRO A 58 20.19 4.13 7.97
C PRO A 58 19.91 2.68 8.38
N PRO A 59 20.95 1.92 8.77
CA PRO A 59 20.75 0.55 9.25
C PRO A 59 19.79 0.56 10.42
N TRP A 60 18.83 -0.37 10.39
CA TRP A 60 17.89 -0.53 11.49
C TRP A 60 18.62 -0.94 12.77
N PRO A 61 18.21 -0.42 13.94
CA PRO A 61 18.81 -0.82 15.20
C PRO A 61 18.61 -2.34 15.42
N PRO A 62 19.49 -2.98 16.21
CA PRO A 62 19.32 -4.38 16.59
C PRO A 62 17.93 -4.59 17.18
N PHE A 63 17.21 -5.58 16.64
CA PHE A 63 15.85 -5.86 17.05
C PHE A 63 15.79 -7.06 17.99
N TRP A 64 15.03 -6.90 19.09
CA TRP A 64 14.79 -7.96 20.07
C TRP A 64 13.30 -8.23 20.17
N ALA A 65 12.88 -9.46 19.84
CA ALA A 65 11.47 -9.84 19.93
C ALA A 65 11.00 -9.89 21.40
N ASN A 66 10.06 -9.02 21.77
CA ASN A 66 9.35 -9.07 23.04
C ASN A 66 8.05 -9.88 22.91
N CYS A 67 8.13 -11.19 23.14
CA CYS A 67 6.96 -12.09 23.07
C CYS A 67 5.98 -11.93 24.24
N ARG A 68 6.33 -11.12 25.25
CA ARG A 68 5.48 -10.76 26.39
C ARG A 68 4.99 -9.31 26.31
N ALA A 69 4.91 -8.74 25.10
CA ALA A 69 4.41 -7.39 24.89
C ALA A 69 3.00 -7.23 25.51
N PRO A 70 2.79 -6.32 26.48
CA PRO A 70 1.54 -6.27 27.27
C PRO A 70 0.26 -6.08 26.45
N LYS A 71 0.37 -5.45 25.27
CA LYS A 71 -0.77 -5.23 24.38
C LYS A 71 -1.27 -6.51 23.72
N LEU A 72 -0.44 -7.55 23.67
CA LEU A 72 -0.62 -8.73 22.81
C LEU A 72 -0.47 -10.03 23.59
N PHE A 73 0.24 -10.01 24.71
CA PHE A 73 0.25 -11.05 25.71
C PHE A 73 -0.69 -10.66 26.87
N PRO A 74 -1.55 -11.56 27.38
CA PRO A 74 -1.70 -12.98 27.02
C PRO A 74 -2.74 -13.24 25.92
N VAL A 75 -3.26 -12.20 25.27
CA VAL A 75 -4.43 -12.31 24.38
C VAL A 75 -4.11 -13.13 23.12
N LEU A 76 -3.00 -12.84 22.45
CA LEU A 76 -2.60 -13.40 21.17
C LEU A 76 -1.37 -14.31 21.24
N LEU A 77 -0.36 -13.91 22.01
CA LEU A 77 0.94 -14.59 22.09
C LEU A 77 1.00 -15.56 23.25
N THR A 78 1.79 -16.63 23.12
CA THR A 78 2.07 -17.57 24.22
C THR A 78 3.04 -16.99 25.25
N GLY A 79 3.82 -15.97 24.87
CA GLY A 79 4.96 -15.48 25.65
C GLY A 79 6.30 -16.05 25.18
N GLU A 80 6.28 -17.08 24.35
CA GLU A 80 7.47 -17.81 23.90
C GLU A 80 7.93 -17.39 22.51
N LYS A 81 9.24 -17.58 22.26
CA LYS A 81 9.83 -17.41 20.93
C LYS A 81 9.58 -18.65 20.09
N ARG A 82 9.36 -18.45 18.79
CA ARG A 82 9.34 -19.56 17.82
C ARG A 82 10.72 -20.20 17.74
N LYS A 83 10.74 -21.52 17.56
CA LYS A 83 11.97 -22.27 17.23
C LYS A 83 12.62 -21.75 15.95
N GLU A 84 11.80 -21.42 14.97
CA GLU A 84 12.22 -20.81 13.71
C GLU A 84 11.36 -19.57 13.41
N PRO A 85 11.96 -18.48 12.88
CA PRO A 85 11.19 -17.35 12.40
C PRO A 85 10.20 -17.78 11.32
N ALA A 86 8.95 -17.32 11.41
CA ALA A 86 7.96 -17.56 10.37
C ALA A 86 8.36 -16.84 9.07
N MET A 87 8.07 -17.46 7.93
CA MET A 87 8.12 -16.75 6.65
C MET A 87 7.02 -15.71 6.63
N VAL A 88 7.34 -14.46 6.28
CA VAL A 88 6.37 -13.38 6.13
C VAL A 88 6.19 -13.05 4.66
N VAL A 89 4.94 -13.15 4.20
CA VAL A 89 4.52 -12.74 2.86
C VAL A 89 3.67 -11.48 2.97
N ASP A 90 4.22 -10.38 2.48
CA ASP A 90 3.53 -9.10 2.38
C ASP A 90 2.72 -9.03 1.08
N LEU A 91 1.43 -8.74 1.18
CA LEU A 91 0.49 -8.78 0.06
C LEU A 91 -0.24 -7.43 -0.02
N PRO A 92 0.37 -6.36 -0.53
CA PRO A 92 -0.35 -5.10 -0.75
C PRO A 92 -1.40 -5.24 -1.87
N SER A 93 -2.59 -4.70 -1.60
CA SER A 93 -3.72 -4.58 -2.52
C SER A 93 -3.85 -3.14 -3.05
N GLY A 94 -4.50 -2.95 -4.20
CA GLY A 94 -4.89 -1.62 -4.65
C GLY A 94 -3.82 -0.77 -5.34
N MET A 95 -3.02 -1.36 -6.23
CA MET A 95 -2.18 -0.60 -7.17
C MET A 95 -3.01 0.06 -8.31
N GLY A 96 -3.62 1.22 -8.04
CA GLY A 96 -4.22 2.19 -8.96
C GLY A 96 -3.26 3.11 -9.75
N GLY A 97 -1.96 3.15 -9.45
CA GLY A 97 -0.93 3.96 -10.12
C GLY A 97 -0.68 5.36 -9.52
N GLY A 98 0.36 6.04 -10.02
CA GLY A 98 0.75 7.41 -9.66
C GLY A 98 1.59 7.46 -8.38
N PRO A 99 1.15 8.17 -7.32
CA PRO A 99 1.87 8.28 -6.03
C PRO A 99 2.05 6.94 -5.30
N GLU A 100 1.30 5.92 -5.73
CA GLU A 100 1.35 4.59 -5.15
C GLU A 100 2.71 3.90 -5.34
N LEU A 101 3.52 4.28 -6.34
CA LEU A 101 4.89 3.76 -6.45
C LEU A 101 5.75 4.23 -5.28
N ASP A 102 5.53 5.45 -4.78
CA ASP A 102 6.26 5.99 -3.63
C ASP A 102 5.79 5.30 -2.34
N LEU A 103 4.49 5.01 -2.22
CA LEU A 103 3.95 4.23 -1.11
C LEU A 103 4.47 2.79 -1.12
N LEU A 104 4.58 2.16 -2.29
CA LEU A 104 5.19 0.84 -2.42
C LEU A 104 6.66 0.88 -2.01
N GLU A 105 7.43 1.86 -2.47
CA GLU A 105 8.83 2.02 -2.08
C GLU A 105 8.97 2.20 -0.56
N LEU A 106 8.18 3.09 0.04
CA LEU A 106 8.15 3.31 1.48
C LEU A 106 7.81 2.01 2.24
N ARG A 107 6.82 1.24 1.76
CA ARG A 107 6.42 -0.03 2.35
C ARG A 107 7.55 -1.06 2.26
N LEU A 108 8.20 -1.20 1.11
CA LEU A 108 9.30 -2.14 0.90
C LEU A 108 10.51 -1.80 1.77
N LEU A 109 10.87 -0.51 1.88
CA LEU A 109 11.95 -0.05 2.76
C LEU A 109 11.61 -0.29 4.24
N ASN A 110 10.38 0.00 4.65
CA ASN A 110 9.91 -0.23 6.02
C ASN A 110 9.94 -1.73 6.39
N LEU A 111 9.54 -2.60 5.47
CA LEU A 111 9.50 -4.06 5.68
C LEU A 111 10.79 -4.79 5.27
N GLN A 112 11.85 -4.07 4.88
CA GLN A 112 13.10 -4.66 4.42
C GLN A 112 13.75 -5.54 5.49
N GLY A 113 13.96 -6.82 5.20
CA GLY A 113 14.48 -7.81 6.15
C GLY A 113 13.44 -8.38 7.13
N VAL A 114 12.21 -7.87 7.11
CA VAL A 114 11.07 -8.43 7.85
C VAL A 114 10.19 -9.28 6.93
N ALA A 115 9.77 -8.72 5.79
CA ALA A 115 9.06 -9.48 4.75
C ALA A 115 10.07 -10.31 3.95
N ASP A 116 9.81 -11.61 3.82
CA ASP A 116 10.65 -12.52 3.02
C ASP A 116 10.23 -12.50 1.54
N LEU A 117 8.97 -12.18 1.28
CA LEU A 117 8.39 -12.00 -0.05
C LEU A 117 7.35 -10.89 -0.01
N THR A 118 7.42 -9.93 -0.91
CA THR A 118 6.32 -9.00 -1.18
C THR A 118 5.69 -9.33 -2.52
N VAL A 119 4.38 -9.51 -2.57
CA VAL A 119 3.63 -9.81 -3.78
C VAL A 119 2.78 -8.58 -4.14
N ALA A 120 3.22 -7.80 -5.12
CA ALA A 120 2.49 -6.64 -5.60
C ALA A 120 1.83 -6.97 -6.94
N ALA A 121 0.54 -6.68 -7.04
CA ALA A 121 -0.21 -6.91 -8.27
C ALA A 121 -0.68 -5.61 -8.88
N GLU A 122 -0.69 -5.56 -10.21
CA GLU A 122 -1.18 -4.42 -10.98
C GLU A 122 -2.12 -4.91 -12.08
N SER A 123 -3.16 -4.13 -12.36
CA SER A 123 -4.03 -4.34 -13.53
C SER A 123 -3.97 -3.14 -14.48
N GLY A 124 -4.39 -3.36 -15.73
CA GLY A 124 -4.60 -2.30 -16.71
C GLY A 124 -5.87 -1.47 -16.47
N TYR A 125 -6.54 -1.67 -15.33
CA TYR A 125 -7.81 -1.02 -14.98
C TYR A 125 -7.80 -0.45 -13.56
N ASN A 126 -8.49 0.67 -13.35
CA ASN A 126 -8.74 1.20 -12.01
C ASN A 126 -9.95 0.49 -11.34
N PHE A 127 -10.32 0.88 -10.12
CA PHE A 127 -11.47 0.27 -9.42
C PHE A 127 -12.84 0.62 -10.01
N ARG A 128 -12.88 1.54 -10.98
CA ARG A 128 -14.08 1.89 -11.76
C ARG A 128 -14.18 1.12 -13.07
N GLY A 129 -13.12 0.39 -13.46
CA GLY A 129 -13.04 -0.34 -14.72
C GLY A 129 -12.54 0.51 -15.89
N ASP A 130 -12.08 1.73 -15.63
CA ASP A 130 -11.44 2.57 -16.64
C ASP A 130 -10.01 2.07 -16.89
N ARG A 131 -9.53 2.27 -18.12
CA ARG A 131 -8.15 1.94 -18.47
C ARG A 131 -7.19 2.87 -17.72
N LYS A 132 -6.10 2.30 -17.22
CA LYS A 132 -5.00 3.05 -16.62
C LYS A 132 -3.65 2.55 -17.14
N PRO A 133 -2.61 3.41 -17.16
CA PRO A 133 -1.25 2.95 -17.41
C PRO A 133 -0.78 1.98 -16.31
N ARG A 134 0.05 1.02 -16.71
CA ARG A 134 0.71 0.05 -15.83
C ARG A 134 2.03 0.62 -15.30
N LEU A 135 1.91 1.49 -14.31
CA LEU A 135 3.02 2.27 -13.78
C LEU A 135 3.99 1.39 -12.98
N LEU A 136 3.52 0.38 -12.25
CA LEU A 136 4.43 -0.54 -11.55
C LEU A 136 5.26 -1.33 -12.56
N ARG A 137 4.62 -1.94 -13.57
CA ARG A 137 5.33 -2.70 -14.63
C ARG A 137 6.43 -1.89 -15.31
N ARG A 138 6.14 -0.63 -15.64
CA ARG A 138 7.09 0.29 -16.31
C ARG A 138 8.24 0.72 -15.41
N ASN A 139 8.10 0.61 -14.09
CA ASN A 139 9.08 1.09 -13.11
C ASN A 139 9.61 -0.03 -12.21
N LEU A 140 9.50 -1.31 -12.60
CA LEU A 140 9.99 -2.44 -11.78
C LEU A 140 11.48 -2.31 -11.41
N GLN A 141 12.28 -1.70 -12.29
CA GLN A 141 13.69 -1.44 -12.04
C GLN A 141 13.92 -0.58 -10.78
N ARG A 142 13.00 0.34 -10.44
CA ARG A 142 13.08 1.20 -9.25
C ARG A 142 13.18 0.39 -7.94
N PHE A 143 12.61 -0.82 -7.92
CA PHE A 143 12.51 -1.64 -6.72
C PHE A 143 13.59 -2.73 -6.63
N GLN A 144 14.50 -2.80 -7.61
CA GLN A 144 15.59 -3.77 -7.60
C GLN A 144 16.52 -3.51 -6.40
N GLY A 145 16.81 -4.56 -5.63
CA GLY A 145 17.71 -4.48 -4.47
C GLY A 145 17.06 -4.04 -3.15
N ILE A 146 15.82 -3.53 -3.16
CA ILE A 146 15.13 -3.15 -1.92
C ILE A 146 14.59 -4.38 -1.20
N ALA A 147 13.83 -5.21 -1.91
CA ALA A 147 13.16 -6.38 -1.36
C ALA A 147 12.90 -7.44 -2.44
N SER A 148 12.55 -8.65 -1.99
CA SER A 148 12.04 -9.72 -2.86
C SER A 148 10.63 -9.39 -3.33
N LEU A 149 10.50 -8.66 -4.44
CA LEU A 149 9.22 -8.26 -5.03
C LEU A 149 8.79 -9.22 -6.14
N LEU A 150 7.65 -9.89 -5.97
CA LEU A 150 6.95 -10.62 -7.02
C LEU A 150 5.87 -9.71 -7.63
N TYR A 151 6.05 -9.38 -8.90
CA TYR A 151 5.05 -8.66 -9.69
C TYR A 151 4.01 -9.61 -10.28
N LEU A 152 2.73 -9.29 -10.10
CA LEU A 152 1.61 -10.02 -10.70
C LEU A 152 0.80 -9.15 -11.64
N ASP A 153 0.58 -9.65 -12.86
CA ASP A 153 -0.32 -9.03 -13.84
C ASP A 153 -1.75 -9.58 -13.66
N LEU A 154 -2.66 -8.74 -13.14
CA LEU A 154 -4.03 -9.19 -12.88
C LEU A 154 -4.89 -9.32 -14.14
N ASP A 155 -4.49 -8.75 -15.28
CA ASP A 155 -5.26 -8.92 -16.52
C ASP A 155 -5.21 -10.37 -17.02
N ASN A 156 -4.19 -11.15 -16.60
CA ASN A 156 -4.10 -12.58 -16.86
C ASN A 156 -5.09 -13.41 -16.01
N CYS A 157 -5.74 -12.80 -15.03
CA CYS A 157 -6.77 -13.46 -14.24
C CYS A 157 -8.13 -13.37 -14.93
N THR A 158 -8.57 -14.48 -15.54
CA THR A 158 -9.85 -14.56 -16.27
C THR A 158 -11.05 -14.07 -15.47
N HIS A 159 -11.10 -14.37 -14.17
CA HIS A 159 -12.20 -13.94 -13.29
C HIS A 159 -12.25 -12.41 -13.17
N PHE A 160 -11.11 -11.77 -12.94
CA PHE A 160 -11.01 -10.32 -12.87
C PHE A 160 -11.34 -9.66 -14.22
N ALA A 161 -10.79 -10.17 -15.33
CA ALA A 161 -11.06 -9.63 -16.66
C ALA A 161 -12.56 -9.66 -17.00
N LYS A 162 -13.24 -10.79 -16.72
CA LYS A 162 -14.70 -10.91 -16.88
C LYS A 162 -15.46 -9.92 -16.00
N ARG A 163 -15.03 -9.72 -14.75
CA ARG A 163 -15.68 -8.78 -13.84
C ARG A 163 -15.55 -7.33 -14.31
N VAL A 164 -14.38 -6.94 -14.81
CA VAL A 164 -14.15 -5.62 -15.41
C VAL A 164 -15.06 -5.40 -16.62
N GLN A 165 -15.15 -6.37 -17.53
CA GLN A 165 -16.04 -6.29 -18.70
C GLN A 165 -17.50 -6.10 -18.29
N LEU A 166 -17.96 -6.87 -17.31
CA LEU A 166 -19.33 -6.79 -16.78
C LEU A 166 -19.63 -5.43 -16.12
N VAL A 167 -18.69 -4.87 -15.36
CA VAL A 167 -18.90 -3.54 -14.75
C VAL A 167 -18.93 -2.45 -15.82
N ARG A 168 -18.04 -2.52 -16.81
CA ARG A 168 -18.02 -1.58 -17.94
C ARG A 168 -19.25 -1.64 -18.84
N SER A 169 -19.90 -2.81 -18.95
CA SER A 169 -21.13 -2.96 -19.75
C SER A 169 -22.37 -2.39 -19.06
N LYS A 170 -22.31 -2.07 -17.76
CA LYS A 170 -23.42 -1.48 -17.02
C LYS A 170 -23.38 0.05 -17.11
N ARG A 171 -24.53 0.67 -17.38
CA ARG A 171 -24.68 2.13 -17.56
C ARG A 171 -24.59 2.91 -16.23
N ASN A 172 -24.90 2.28 -15.10
CA ASN A 172 -24.81 2.86 -13.75
C ASN A 172 -23.59 2.31 -12.99
N GLN A 173 -22.44 2.95 -13.17
CA GLN A 173 -21.16 2.50 -12.61
C GLN A 173 -21.04 2.69 -11.09
N ALA A 174 -21.81 3.63 -10.51
CA ALA A 174 -21.66 4.02 -9.10
C ALA A 174 -21.94 2.89 -8.09
N GLN A 175 -22.75 1.89 -8.43
CA GLN A 175 -23.15 0.83 -7.49
C GLN A 175 -22.16 -0.36 -7.41
N ASN A 176 -21.13 -0.42 -8.27
CA ASN A 176 -20.29 -1.63 -8.41
C ASN A 176 -18.78 -1.37 -8.28
N LEU A 177 -18.34 -0.28 -7.63
CA LEU A 177 -16.91 0.02 -7.50
C LEU A 177 -16.14 -1.04 -6.70
N TRP A 178 -16.79 -1.60 -5.67
CA TRP A 178 -16.21 -2.64 -4.82
C TRP A 178 -16.06 -3.98 -5.55
N ASP A 179 -16.85 -4.23 -6.59
CA ASP A 179 -16.84 -5.49 -7.33
C ASP A 179 -15.52 -5.75 -8.04
N ILE A 180 -14.92 -4.70 -8.60
CA ILE A 180 -13.63 -4.79 -9.29
C ILE A 180 -12.53 -5.00 -8.26
N GLN A 181 -12.58 -4.26 -7.14
CA GLN A 181 -11.63 -4.40 -6.04
C GLN A 181 -11.66 -5.81 -5.45
N ASP A 182 -12.84 -6.36 -5.17
CA ASP A 182 -12.99 -7.71 -4.66
C ASP A 182 -12.52 -8.77 -5.67
N ALA A 183 -12.76 -8.55 -6.97
CA ALA A 183 -12.23 -9.43 -8.00
C ALA A 183 -10.70 -9.38 -8.11
N GLN A 184 -10.07 -8.21 -7.94
CA GLN A 184 -8.60 -8.10 -7.86
C GLN A 184 -8.06 -8.88 -6.66
N ARG A 185 -8.67 -8.69 -5.48
CA ARG A 185 -8.29 -9.38 -4.24
C ARG A 185 -8.46 -10.89 -4.37
N ALA A 186 -9.55 -11.36 -4.97
CA ALA A 186 -9.76 -12.79 -5.23
C ALA A 186 -8.68 -13.38 -6.16
N CYS A 187 -8.28 -12.64 -7.20
CA CYS A 187 -7.20 -13.06 -8.09
C CYS A 187 -5.84 -13.10 -7.39
N LEU A 188 -5.54 -12.10 -6.55
CA LEU A 188 -4.35 -12.09 -5.68
C LEU A 188 -4.28 -13.35 -4.82
N TRP A 189 -5.36 -13.69 -4.11
CA TRP A 189 -5.42 -14.89 -3.28
C TRP A 189 -5.29 -16.18 -4.08
N LYS A 190 -5.96 -16.26 -5.23
CA LYS A 190 -5.83 -17.42 -6.12
C LYS A 190 -4.38 -17.64 -6.54
N THR A 191 -3.68 -16.58 -6.93
CA THR A 191 -2.27 -16.67 -7.32
C THR A 191 -1.39 -17.03 -6.13
N LEU A 192 -1.64 -16.46 -4.96
CA LEU A 192 -0.90 -16.78 -3.74
C LEU A 192 -1.03 -18.27 -3.36
N ARG A 193 -2.23 -18.86 -3.49
CA ARG A 193 -2.47 -20.28 -3.20
C ARG A 193 -1.70 -21.23 -4.12
N ASN A 194 -1.35 -20.77 -5.32
CA ASN A 194 -0.55 -21.54 -6.27
C ASN A 194 0.96 -21.47 -5.95
N LEU A 195 1.38 -20.61 -5.03
CA LEU A 195 2.75 -20.59 -4.54
C LEU A 195 2.95 -21.70 -3.51
N SER A 196 4.09 -22.40 -3.58
CA SER A 196 4.47 -23.39 -2.59
C SER A 196 5.05 -22.70 -1.35
N LEU A 197 4.18 -22.11 -0.52
CA LEU A 197 4.55 -21.49 0.75
C LEU A 197 4.38 -22.48 1.90
N PRO A 198 5.21 -22.41 2.97
CA PRO A 198 4.99 -23.19 4.17
C PRO A 198 3.63 -22.89 4.80
N ASP A 199 2.97 -23.91 5.35
CA ASP A 199 1.71 -23.79 6.11
C ASP A 199 1.78 -22.72 7.22
N SER A 200 2.94 -22.62 7.86
CA SER A 200 3.24 -21.70 8.95
C SER A 200 3.59 -20.28 8.49
N ALA A 201 3.70 -20.04 7.18
CA ALA A 201 3.95 -18.71 6.64
C ALA A 201 2.82 -17.75 7.03
N LEU A 202 3.17 -16.50 7.27
CA LEU A 202 2.24 -15.46 7.69
C LEU A 202 2.01 -14.53 6.52
N VAL A 203 0.77 -14.42 6.10
CA VAL A 203 0.33 -13.54 5.03
C VAL A 203 -0.20 -12.25 5.67
N VAL A 204 0.43 -11.14 5.34
CA VAL A 204 0.01 -9.79 5.74
C VAL A 204 -0.69 -9.17 4.54
N PHE A 205 -2.01 -9.06 4.59
CA PHE A 205 -2.83 -8.56 3.49
C PHE A 205 -3.43 -7.23 3.90
N THR A 206 -3.03 -6.13 3.26
CA THR A 206 -3.54 -4.77 3.51
C THR A 206 -3.67 -4.02 2.19
N ASP A 207 -4.39 -2.88 2.17
CA ASP A 207 -4.28 -1.98 1.01
C ASP A 207 -2.87 -1.33 0.99
N LEU A 208 -2.43 -0.85 -0.18
CA LEU A 208 -1.07 -0.39 -0.38
C LEU A 208 -0.72 0.81 0.52
N ASP A 209 -1.68 1.72 0.69
CA ASP A 209 -1.58 2.87 1.56
C ASP A 209 -1.71 2.53 3.06
N GLU A 210 -1.88 1.26 3.40
CA GLU A 210 -1.93 0.75 4.76
C GLU A 210 -0.62 0.02 5.08
N ILE A 211 0.40 0.78 5.48
CA ILE A 211 1.76 0.25 5.69
C ILE A 211 1.86 -0.41 7.06
N PRO A 212 2.13 -1.73 7.15
CA PRO A 212 2.28 -2.41 8.43
C PRO A 212 3.47 -1.88 9.24
N SER A 213 3.34 -1.79 10.56
CA SER A 213 4.47 -1.47 11.44
C SER A 213 5.50 -2.59 11.36
N ARG A 214 6.75 -2.21 11.10
CA ARG A 214 7.88 -3.13 11.08
C ARG A 214 7.97 -3.89 12.40
N GLU A 215 7.92 -3.17 13.52
CA GLU A 215 8.04 -3.72 14.87
C GLU A 215 6.90 -4.69 15.16
N THR A 216 5.69 -4.37 14.73
CA THR A 216 4.51 -5.24 14.87
C THR A 216 4.71 -6.55 14.11
N ILE A 217 5.07 -6.50 12.82
CA ILE A 217 5.26 -7.72 12.03
C ILE A 217 6.48 -8.50 12.55
N GLN A 218 7.58 -7.83 12.85
CA GLN A 218 8.79 -8.49 13.33
C GLN A 218 8.59 -9.13 14.72
N THR A 219 8.01 -8.41 15.68
CA THR A 219 7.77 -8.91 17.04
C THR A 219 6.69 -9.99 17.04
N LEU A 220 5.52 -9.69 16.48
CA LEU A 220 4.31 -10.46 16.77
C LEU A 220 4.15 -11.66 15.87
N THR A 221 4.52 -11.51 14.61
CA THR A 221 4.21 -12.51 13.60
C THR A 221 5.45 -13.34 13.34
N LYS A 222 6.60 -12.70 13.09
CA LYS A 222 7.81 -13.41 12.67
C LYS A 222 8.47 -14.22 13.78
N HIS A 223 8.65 -13.68 14.98
CA HIS A 223 9.52 -14.31 16.00
C HIS A 223 8.79 -14.91 17.20
N CYS A 224 7.55 -14.50 17.49
CA CYS A 224 6.82 -14.96 18.67
C CYS A 224 5.76 -16.01 18.31
N GLU A 225 5.56 -16.96 19.22
CA GLU A 225 4.57 -18.02 19.04
C GLU A 225 3.16 -17.49 19.30
N ILE A 226 2.28 -17.75 18.33
CA ILE A 226 0.86 -17.40 18.39
C ILE A 226 0.14 -18.56 19.07
N ARG A 227 -0.75 -18.26 20.01
CA ARG A 227 -1.50 -19.30 20.71
C ARG A 227 -2.37 -20.09 19.73
N SER A 228 -2.32 -21.42 19.82
CA SER A 228 -3.07 -22.34 18.95
C SER A 228 -4.58 -22.30 19.18
N ASP A 229 -5.02 -21.86 20.36
CA ASP A 229 -6.44 -21.70 20.73
C ASP A 229 -7.09 -20.42 20.18
N ARG A 230 -6.31 -19.55 19.52
CA ARG A 230 -6.81 -18.33 18.89
C ARG A 230 -7.11 -18.55 17.42
N LYS A 231 -8.11 -17.82 16.92
CA LYS A 231 -8.38 -17.76 15.47
C LYS A 231 -7.11 -17.30 14.76
N GLN A 232 -6.73 -17.97 13.68
CA GLN A 232 -5.51 -17.68 12.91
C GLN A 232 -5.67 -16.46 11.99
N VAL A 233 -6.58 -15.54 12.31
CA VAL A 233 -6.83 -14.29 11.57
C VAL A 233 -6.87 -13.14 12.56
N PHE A 234 -6.06 -12.14 12.31
CA PHE A 234 -5.92 -10.93 13.14
C PHE A 234 -6.21 -9.73 12.26
N GLN A 235 -7.02 -8.79 12.75
CA GLN A 235 -7.19 -7.51 12.08
C GLN A 235 -6.08 -6.56 12.52
N ILE A 236 -5.66 -5.68 11.62
CA ILE A 236 -4.65 -4.69 11.93
C ILE A 236 -5.33 -3.39 12.32
N GLN A 237 -5.01 -2.89 13.51
CA GLN A 237 -5.43 -1.55 13.90
C GLN A 237 -4.48 -0.55 13.28
N GLN A 238 -5.04 0.38 12.51
CA GLN A 238 -4.27 1.34 11.75
C GLN A 238 -4.44 2.74 12.34
N HIS A 239 -3.32 3.47 12.38
CA HIS A 239 -3.32 4.89 12.63
C HIS A 239 -3.57 5.63 11.32
N THR A 240 -4.71 6.29 11.22
CA THR A 240 -5.05 7.05 10.02
C THR A 240 -4.30 8.37 9.98
N LEU A 241 -3.41 8.53 9.01
CA LEU A 241 -2.81 9.80 8.65
C LEU A 241 -3.63 10.42 7.53
N THR A 242 -4.64 11.19 7.93
CA THR A 242 -5.39 11.99 6.97
C THR A 242 -4.60 13.25 6.59
N ARG A 243 -4.57 13.55 5.28
CA ARG A 243 -3.96 14.75 4.67
C ARG A 243 -2.42 14.66 4.56
N SER A 244 -1.77 15.72 4.08
CA SER A 244 -0.31 15.75 3.95
C SER A 244 0.35 15.67 5.33
N LEU A 245 1.55 15.08 5.43
CA LEU A 245 2.27 14.96 6.70
C LEU A 245 2.53 16.35 7.36
N ARG A 246 2.51 17.45 6.59
CA ARG A 246 2.54 18.81 7.15
C ARG A 246 1.32 19.10 8.02
N GLN A 247 0.13 18.70 7.56
CA GLN A 247 -1.10 18.99 8.29
C GLN A 247 -1.21 18.19 9.58
N ALA A 248 -0.65 16.97 9.59
CA ALA A 248 -0.53 16.15 10.80
C ALA A 248 0.24 16.87 11.94
N SER A 249 1.24 17.71 11.60
CA SER A 249 1.93 18.52 12.60
C SER A 249 1.15 19.75 13.08
N LEU A 250 0.21 20.26 12.28
CA LEU A 250 -0.51 21.50 12.56
C LEU A 250 -1.76 21.29 13.40
N THR A 251 -2.41 20.12 13.31
CA THR A 251 -3.70 19.86 13.98
C THR A 251 -3.58 19.25 15.38
N GLY A 252 -2.37 19.06 15.91
CA GLY A 252 -2.17 18.52 17.27
C GLY A 252 -2.70 17.08 17.44
N PRO A 253 -2.98 16.62 18.68
CA PRO A 253 -3.45 15.25 18.96
C PRO A 253 -4.74 14.84 18.23
N SER A 254 -5.50 15.80 17.68
CA SER A 254 -6.73 15.58 16.92
C SER A 254 -6.52 14.86 15.58
N CYS A 255 -5.26 14.61 15.16
CA CYS A 255 -4.93 13.76 14.03
C CYS A 255 -5.25 12.28 14.26
N MET A 256 -5.43 11.87 15.52
CA MET A 256 -5.83 10.50 15.85
C MET A 256 -7.33 10.36 15.65
N GLN A 257 -7.73 10.15 14.40
CA GLN A 257 -9.06 9.62 14.11
C GLN A 257 -9.25 8.28 14.81
N SER A 258 -10.51 7.89 15.04
CA SER A 258 -10.84 6.56 15.55
C SER A 258 -10.03 5.50 14.80
N PRO A 259 -9.46 4.51 15.53
CA PRO A 259 -8.62 3.50 14.91
C PRO A 259 -9.34 2.84 13.74
N TRP A 260 -8.67 2.79 12.59
CA TRP A 260 -9.20 2.12 11.41
C TRP A 260 -8.85 0.64 11.48
N LEU A 261 -9.85 -0.23 11.54
CA LEU A 261 -9.64 -1.69 11.58
C LEU A 261 -9.74 -2.26 10.17
N GLN A 262 -8.61 -2.38 9.51
CA GLN A 262 -8.51 -2.95 8.17
C GLN A 262 -7.18 -3.70 8.03
N GLY A 263 -7.12 -4.57 7.04
CA GLY A 263 -5.95 -5.41 6.86
C GLY A 263 -5.98 -6.61 7.80
N VAL A 264 -5.40 -7.70 7.32
CA VAL A 264 -5.42 -8.97 8.02
C VAL A 264 -4.06 -9.63 8.02
N VAL A 265 -3.72 -10.26 9.14
CA VAL A 265 -2.61 -11.20 9.24
C VAL A 265 -3.19 -12.59 9.45
N THR A 266 -2.75 -13.56 8.65
CA THR A 266 -3.19 -14.95 8.80
C THR A 266 -2.09 -15.94 8.44
N THR A 267 -2.22 -17.20 8.87
CA THR A 267 -1.34 -18.27 8.39
C THR A 267 -1.74 -18.66 6.96
N PHE A 268 -0.76 -19.09 6.17
CA PHE A 268 -1.02 -19.55 4.81
C PHE A 268 -1.93 -20.79 4.80
N ARG A 269 -1.71 -21.74 5.72
CA ARG A 269 -2.58 -22.91 5.91
C ARG A 269 -4.04 -22.52 6.11
N TRP A 270 -4.30 -21.51 6.94
CA TRP A 270 -5.66 -21.05 7.16
C TRP A 270 -6.24 -20.40 5.91
N ALA A 271 -5.46 -19.55 5.23
CA ALA A 271 -5.88 -18.86 4.01
C ALA A 271 -6.16 -19.78 2.81
N GLN A 272 -5.55 -20.97 2.75
CA GLN A 272 -5.83 -21.97 1.72
C GLN A 272 -7.26 -22.52 1.83
N GLY A 273 -7.75 -22.76 3.04
CA GLY A 273 -9.09 -23.32 3.28
C GLY A 273 -10.22 -22.29 3.33
N HIS A 274 -9.91 -20.99 3.32
CA HIS A 274 -10.89 -19.94 3.61
C HIS A 274 -10.83 -18.79 2.61
N ASN A 275 -11.96 -18.14 2.36
CA ASN A 275 -11.99 -16.91 1.58
C ASN A 275 -11.56 -15.73 2.47
N VAL A 276 -10.32 -15.27 2.31
CA VAL A 276 -9.76 -14.21 3.15
C VAL A 276 -10.11 -12.84 2.58
N SER A 277 -10.81 -12.02 3.37
CA SER A 277 -11.15 -10.63 3.03
C SER A 277 -10.38 -9.67 3.92
N LEU A 278 -9.98 -8.50 3.41
CA LEU A 278 -9.38 -7.41 4.20
C LEU A 278 -10.29 -6.90 5.32
N ARG A 279 -11.61 -7.08 5.16
CA ARG A 279 -12.63 -6.67 6.14
C ARG A 279 -13.17 -7.84 6.95
N MET A 280 -12.46 -8.97 6.96
CA MET A 280 -12.86 -10.09 7.80
C MET A 280 -12.80 -9.64 9.26
N ARG A 281 -13.96 -9.55 9.92
CA ARG A 281 -14.04 -9.24 11.35
C ARG A 281 -13.27 -10.30 12.12
N ALA A 282 -12.07 -9.94 12.57
CA ALA A 282 -11.29 -10.78 13.44
C ALA A 282 -11.85 -10.65 14.87
N LYS A 283 -11.51 -11.63 15.71
CA LYS A 283 -11.82 -11.54 17.15
C LYS A 283 -10.68 -10.88 17.94
N ALA A 284 -9.56 -10.58 17.28
CA ALA A 284 -8.37 -10.02 17.90
C ALA A 284 -7.73 -8.99 16.96
N ASP A 285 -7.36 -7.85 17.54
CA ASP A 285 -6.81 -6.70 16.85
C ASP A 285 -5.32 -6.53 17.20
N LEU A 286 -4.51 -6.29 16.18
CA LEU A 286 -3.11 -5.89 16.33
C LEU A 286 -3.06 -4.37 16.52
N MET A 287 -3.12 -3.94 17.79
CA MET A 287 -3.13 -2.52 18.14
C MET A 287 -1.87 -1.79 17.66
N GLY A 288 -2.04 -0.65 16.98
CA GLY A 288 -0.95 0.11 16.38
C GLY A 288 -0.15 -0.66 15.32
N GLY A 289 -0.79 -1.62 14.65
CA GLY A 289 -0.11 -2.54 13.75
C GLY A 289 0.15 -2.01 12.35
N ALA A 290 -0.40 -0.85 11.98
CA ALA A 290 -0.13 -0.18 10.70
C ALA A 290 -0.43 1.32 10.72
N THR A 291 -0.07 2.00 9.64
CA THR A 291 -0.41 3.39 9.35
C THR A 291 -1.17 3.47 8.03
N HIS A 292 -2.34 4.11 8.03
CA HIS A 292 -3.15 4.35 6.82
C HIS A 292 -2.89 5.75 6.26
N PHE A 293 -2.26 5.82 5.08
CA PHE A 293 -1.96 7.04 4.35
C PHE A 293 -3.09 7.41 3.40
N SER A 294 -4.24 7.79 3.95
CA SER A 294 -5.47 7.98 3.17
C SER A 294 -5.30 9.03 2.06
N HIS A 295 -4.49 10.08 2.28
CA HIS A 295 -4.24 11.16 1.31
C HIS A 295 -2.74 11.53 1.21
N PHE A 296 -1.96 10.68 0.54
CA PHE A 296 -0.51 10.88 0.35
C PHE A 296 -0.15 11.51 -1.00
N GLY A 297 0.92 12.30 -0.99
CA GLY A 297 1.52 12.89 -2.20
C GLY A 297 1.08 14.33 -2.48
N THR A 298 1.33 14.77 -3.71
CA THR A 298 0.90 16.08 -4.21
C THR A 298 -0.63 16.13 -4.34
N ALA A 299 -1.23 17.31 -4.44
CA ALA A 299 -2.67 17.40 -4.70
C ALA A 299 -3.09 16.69 -6.00
N ALA A 300 -2.25 16.71 -7.05
CA ALA A 300 -2.50 15.94 -8.27
C ALA A 300 -2.53 14.41 -8.02
N ALA A 301 -1.64 13.92 -7.16
CA ALA A 301 -1.60 12.52 -6.72
C ALA A 301 -2.87 12.13 -5.94
N ILE A 302 -3.30 13.00 -5.02
CA ILE A 302 -4.55 12.80 -4.26
C ILE A 302 -5.75 12.79 -5.20
N PHE A 303 -5.82 13.69 -6.18
CA PHE A 303 -6.88 13.68 -7.19
C PHE A 303 -6.85 12.44 -8.07
N TRP A 304 -5.67 12.01 -8.51
CA TRP A 304 -5.52 10.78 -9.28
C TRP A 304 -6.04 9.57 -8.49
N LYS A 305 -5.70 9.47 -7.20
CA LYS A 305 -6.26 8.45 -6.30
C LYS A 305 -7.78 8.57 -6.22
N GLY A 306 -8.32 9.78 -6.01
CA GLY A 306 -9.77 10.03 -5.96
C GLY A 306 -10.53 9.71 -7.26
N LEU A 307 -9.86 9.70 -8.41
CA LEU A 307 -10.44 9.28 -9.69
C LEU A 307 -10.31 7.78 -9.94
N SER A 308 -9.28 7.15 -9.37
CA SER A 308 -8.92 5.75 -9.63
C SER A 308 -9.43 4.78 -8.58
N HIS A 309 -9.63 5.23 -7.35
CA HIS A 309 -10.00 4.40 -6.21
C HIS A 309 -11.52 4.25 -6.08
N GLY A 310 -11.99 3.14 -5.50
CA GLY A 310 -13.42 2.89 -5.27
C GLY A 310 -14.00 3.79 -4.17
N GLU A 311 -13.16 4.21 -3.24
CA GLU A 311 -13.46 5.25 -2.23
C GLU A 311 -13.43 6.66 -2.83
N GLY A 312 -12.88 6.79 -4.04
CA GLY A 312 -12.81 8.03 -4.77
C GLY A 312 -14.16 8.39 -5.38
N GLY A 313 -14.52 9.67 -5.33
CA GLY A 313 -15.81 10.18 -5.78
C GLY A 313 -16.09 11.57 -5.22
N SER A 314 -15.55 11.87 -4.05
CA SER A 314 -15.39 13.22 -3.54
C SER A 314 -13.99 13.74 -3.85
N LEU A 315 -13.92 14.95 -4.38
CA LEU A 315 -12.69 15.75 -4.33
C LEU A 315 -12.54 16.21 -2.88
N SER A 316 -11.95 15.35 -2.04
CA SER A 316 -11.52 15.73 -0.70
C SER A 316 -10.33 16.67 -0.83
N LEU A 317 -10.62 17.91 -1.24
CA LEU A 317 -9.66 18.98 -1.09
C LEU A 317 -9.29 19.04 0.39
N PRO A 318 -8.01 19.22 0.75
CA PRO A 318 -7.57 19.46 2.13
C PRO A 318 -8.06 20.82 2.68
N LEU A 319 -9.16 21.33 2.15
CA LEU A 319 -9.90 22.52 2.51
C LEU A 319 -11.27 22.03 2.96
N GLU A 320 -11.51 22.12 4.26
CA GLU A 320 -12.77 21.75 4.89
C GLU A 320 -13.95 22.39 4.14
N ARG A 321 -14.91 21.58 3.69
CA ARG A 321 -16.26 22.00 3.24
C ARG A 321 -16.37 22.99 2.07
N TYR A 322 -15.33 23.20 1.27
CA TYR A 322 -15.43 24.11 0.11
C TYR A 322 -15.64 23.33 -1.19
N ASN A 323 -16.70 23.65 -1.92
CA ASN A 323 -16.89 23.21 -3.30
C ASN A 323 -16.03 24.07 -4.26
N PHE A 324 -15.93 23.70 -5.54
CA PHE A 324 -15.13 24.47 -6.53
C PHE A 324 -15.59 25.92 -6.68
N CYS A 325 -16.86 26.22 -6.42
CA CYS A 325 -17.40 27.57 -6.49
C CYS A 325 -16.91 28.43 -5.32
N ASP A 326 -16.71 27.84 -4.14
CA ASP A 326 -16.21 28.55 -2.96
C ASP A 326 -14.73 28.94 -3.11
N LEU A 327 -13.93 28.13 -3.80
CA LEU A 327 -12.52 28.39 -4.07
C LEU A 327 -12.28 29.67 -4.90
N ALA A 328 -13.22 30.06 -5.75
CA ALA A 328 -13.10 31.23 -6.59
C ALA A 328 -13.22 32.55 -5.80
N GLY A 329 -13.81 32.52 -4.60
CA GLY A 329 -14.07 33.70 -3.78
C GLY A 329 -12.89 34.17 -2.93
N SER A 330 -11.77 33.44 -2.88
CA SER A 330 -10.66 33.74 -1.96
C SER A 330 -9.27 33.53 -2.59
N PRO A 331 -8.56 34.62 -2.93
CA PRO A 331 -7.19 34.55 -3.47
C PRO A 331 -6.19 33.82 -2.57
N SER A 332 -6.36 33.88 -1.24
CA SER A 332 -5.52 33.14 -0.29
C SER A 332 -5.78 31.63 -0.33
N GLN A 333 -7.02 31.20 -0.56
CA GLN A 333 -7.36 29.79 -0.75
C GLN A 333 -6.81 29.25 -2.07
N VAL A 334 -6.92 30.00 -3.16
CA VAL A 334 -6.30 29.66 -4.46
C VAL A 334 -4.78 29.55 -4.30
N SER A 335 -4.15 30.54 -3.65
CA SER A 335 -2.71 30.51 -3.40
C SER A 335 -2.28 29.32 -2.53
N GLY A 336 -3.06 28.99 -1.50
CA GLY A 336 -2.83 27.81 -0.67
C GLY A 336 -3.04 26.48 -1.40
N LEU A 337 -3.95 26.42 -2.38
CA LEU A 337 -4.11 25.26 -3.27
C LEU A 337 -2.94 25.15 -4.24
N VAL A 338 -2.50 26.25 -4.86
CA VAL A 338 -1.34 26.31 -5.75
C VAL A 338 -0.07 25.89 -5.02
N ALA A 339 0.16 26.36 -3.80
CA ALA A 339 1.29 25.95 -2.97
C ALA A 339 1.28 24.43 -2.71
N ARG A 340 0.10 23.86 -2.39
CA ARG A 340 -0.07 22.41 -2.17
C ARG A 340 -0.01 21.56 -3.45
N LEU A 341 -0.38 22.12 -4.60
CA LEU A 341 -0.19 21.49 -5.91
C LEU A 341 1.30 21.42 -6.29
N ARG A 342 2.10 22.38 -5.80
CA ARG A 342 3.55 22.46 -6.02
C ARG A 342 4.37 21.77 -4.93
N ASP A 343 3.72 21.25 -3.89
CA ASP A 343 4.40 20.60 -2.78
C ASP A 343 5.02 19.26 -3.23
N ASP A 344 6.32 19.11 -3.01
CA ASP A 344 7.07 17.89 -3.27
C ASP A 344 7.06 16.97 -2.03
N PRO A 345 6.65 15.69 -2.14
CA PRO A 345 6.68 14.73 -1.03
C PRO A 345 8.05 14.61 -0.35
N VAL A 346 9.15 14.78 -1.09
CA VAL A 346 10.51 14.74 -0.56
C VAL A 346 10.77 15.94 0.38
N SER A 347 10.24 17.12 0.05
CA SER A 347 10.35 18.30 0.91
C SER A 347 9.67 18.10 2.28
N ILE A 348 8.62 17.28 2.30
CA ILE A 348 7.84 16.95 3.49
C ILE A 348 8.59 15.93 4.35
N LEU A 349 9.12 14.85 3.76
CA LEU A 349 10.00 13.90 4.43
C LEU A 349 11.22 14.59 5.04
N ARG A 350 11.89 15.46 4.28
CA ARG A 350 13.04 16.26 4.75
C ARG A 350 12.63 17.24 5.86
N TRP A 351 11.46 17.86 5.77
CA TRP A 351 10.94 18.69 6.85
C TRP A 351 10.76 17.86 8.12
N TRP A 352 10.11 16.70 8.03
CA TRP A 352 9.86 15.80 9.16
C TRP A 352 11.15 15.29 9.80
N MET A 353 12.13 14.88 8.98
CA MET A 353 13.46 14.49 9.46
C MET A 353 14.17 15.63 10.22
N ARG A 354 13.94 16.89 9.82
CA ARG A 354 14.49 18.08 10.50
C ARG A 354 13.70 18.51 11.74
N THR A 355 12.37 18.32 11.75
CA THR A 355 11.47 18.82 12.80
C THR A 355 11.06 17.77 13.83
N ALA A 356 11.55 16.53 13.74
CA ALA A 356 11.32 15.43 14.71
C ALA A 356 11.83 15.68 16.16
N ALA A 357 11.98 16.94 16.56
CA ALA A 357 12.12 17.40 17.95
C ALA A 357 10.78 17.74 18.66
N GLY A 358 9.59 17.64 18.02
CA GLY A 358 8.28 17.69 18.71
C GLY A 358 7.05 17.65 17.77
N PRO A 359 5.80 17.81 18.25
CA PRO A 359 5.09 17.18 19.37
C PRO A 359 4.22 15.97 18.96
N CYS A 360 4.26 15.51 17.70
CA CYS A 360 3.74 14.18 17.39
C CYS A 360 4.58 13.17 18.16
N PRO A 361 3.97 12.17 18.84
CA PRO A 361 4.75 11.23 19.61
C PRO A 361 5.78 10.62 18.68
N ARG A 362 7.06 10.85 19.03
CA ARG A 362 8.15 10.00 18.58
C ARG A 362 7.60 8.58 18.61
N THR A 363 7.50 7.92 17.45
CA THR A 363 7.28 6.47 17.43
C THR A 363 8.37 5.76 18.26
N SER A 364 9.49 6.45 18.53
CA SER A 364 10.57 6.09 19.46
C SER A 364 10.37 6.44 20.96
N ARG A 365 9.15 6.77 21.43
CA ARG A 365 8.83 6.85 22.89
C ARG A 365 7.80 5.82 23.36
N TRP A 366 7.75 4.66 22.70
CA TRP A 366 6.98 3.48 23.14
C TRP A 366 7.87 2.35 23.67
N THR A 367 9.05 2.70 24.21
CA THR A 367 9.93 1.77 24.93
C THR A 367 10.15 2.26 26.37
N SER A 368 9.14 2.00 27.20
CA SER A 368 9.22 1.69 28.64
C SER A 368 7.88 1.11 29.04
#